data_AF-A0A917HRR1-F1
#
_entry.id   AF-A0A917HRR1-F1
#
_cell.length_a   1.000
_cell.length_b   1.000
_cell.length_c   1.000
_cell.angle_alpha   90.00
_cell.angle_beta   90.00
_cell.angle_gamma   90.00
#
_symmetry.space_group_name_H-M   'P 1'
#
loop_
_entity.id
_entity.type
_entity.pdbx_description
1 polymer ?
#
loop_
_entity_poly.entity_id
_entity_poly.type
_entity_poly.pdbx_seq_one_letter_code
_entity_poly.pdbx_strand_id
1 'polypeptide(L)'
;MKKLALLLILGGSIHFSSGQELGFPSKTHQKAFIGLDYLSVKMPFDAILGLPEDNMGLTGIHYNLWLNKSIYAGAGFYGSVNGIRGGLFTLGLNVGIKKELSKHWFVDAGIHFGGGGGASAPDGGGAFLLPHLNLGYALNNFSVTAGYSAINFFDKGNISSQQLNFGVQIPVSFDYSLFKEREQSYTVTDLVKSSWNQPSKRISLLLHLNNLSPYGDSKLTDGSLLKGKTIQLAGFEINSYFNDQWFAFFKADGAYHGIQGGYMDLFLGGGYHFSMNKDRTNILAKFGLGAGGGGGVDSGGGFFIYPDLSIEQRLFDEVYLAINKGYLMSLNNHFSATTLGFGLKYYVHQQGLSSTDGSQLEDVKIKGVQFILGQEMYLNADRMIEPTEHLHQFALQVNIFMNKHLYLAGHTSFADFGNAGAYAEGLVGAGYRSKKLGKTNASLFGQVLLGAAGGGDIGTGQGLIVKPSAGLDYKLNNQLSLRTAFGYVKARGGLLSSPSISLGINYSLGILTAK
;
A
#
# COMPACT_ATOMS: atom_id res chain seq x y z
N MET A 1 -10.71 -36.85 -6.12
CA MET A 1 -9.44 -36.09 -6.08
C MET A 1 -8.94 -35.83 -7.50
N LYS A 2 -9.48 -34.81 -8.17
CA LYS A 2 -9.10 -34.30 -9.51
C LYS A 2 -10.08 -33.16 -9.79
N LYS A 3 -9.76 -31.94 -9.35
CA LYS A 3 -10.43 -30.65 -9.68
C LYS A 3 -9.81 -29.48 -8.90
N LEU A 4 -8.48 -29.44 -8.79
CA LEU A 4 -7.75 -28.32 -8.19
C LEU A 4 -6.43 -28.10 -8.93
N ALA A 5 -6.54 -27.83 -10.22
CA ALA A 5 -5.41 -27.55 -11.10
C ALA A 5 -5.89 -26.72 -12.29
N LEU A 6 -6.46 -25.53 -12.03
CA LEU A 6 -6.76 -24.58 -13.10
C LEU A 6 -6.89 -23.14 -12.57
N LEU A 7 -5.81 -22.58 -12.01
CA LEU A 7 -5.71 -21.14 -11.77
C LEU A 7 -4.26 -20.67 -11.59
N LEU A 8 -3.34 -21.17 -12.43
CA LEU A 8 -1.91 -20.80 -12.39
C LEU A 8 -1.27 -20.65 -13.76
N ILE A 9 -2.04 -20.33 -14.81
CA ILE A 9 -1.50 -20.08 -16.15
C ILE A 9 -2.12 -18.80 -16.73
N LEU A 10 -1.59 -17.66 -16.29
CA LEU A 10 -1.54 -16.44 -17.08
C LEU A 10 -0.08 -15.98 -17.15
N GLY A 11 0.80 -16.93 -17.50
CA GLY A 11 2.15 -16.64 -17.98
C GLY A 11 2.06 -16.15 -19.43
N GLY A 12 1.55 -14.93 -19.64
CA GLY A 12 1.70 -14.26 -20.92
C GLY A 12 3.17 -14.02 -21.18
N SER A 13 3.79 -14.85 -22.01
CA SER A 13 5.10 -14.61 -22.58
C SER A 13 5.02 -13.39 -23.49
N ILE A 14 5.21 -12.20 -22.90
CA ILE A 14 5.41 -10.97 -23.65
C ILE A 14 6.86 -10.99 -24.14
N HIS A 15 7.03 -11.32 -25.41
CA HIS A 15 8.29 -11.09 -26.11
C HIS A 15 8.40 -9.58 -26.36
N PHE A 16 9.09 -8.87 -25.47
CA PHE A 16 9.62 -7.56 -25.79
C PHE A 16 10.91 -7.75 -26.60
N SER A 17 10.85 -7.37 -27.88
CA SER A 17 12.05 -7.06 -28.66
C SER A 17 12.75 -5.88 -28.00
N SER A 18 13.84 -6.13 -27.28
CA SER A 18 14.79 -5.10 -26.88
C SER A 18 15.91 -5.10 -27.90
N GLY A 19 15.95 -4.07 -28.75
CA GLY A 19 17.15 -3.75 -29.51
C GLY A 19 18.27 -3.48 -28.51
N GLN A 20 19.36 -4.23 -28.64
CA GLN A 20 20.54 -4.06 -27.80
C GLN A 20 21.33 -2.87 -28.33
N GLU A 21 20.98 -1.65 -27.88
CA GLU A 21 21.88 -0.51 -28.03
C GLU A 21 23.09 -0.75 -27.11
N LEU A 22 24.29 -0.77 -27.70
CA LEU A 22 25.53 -1.00 -26.99
C LEU A 22 25.71 0.03 -25.86
N GLY A 23 25.83 -0.44 -24.61
CA GLY A 23 26.36 0.32 -23.48
C GLY A 23 25.36 0.98 -22.52
N PHE A 24 24.07 1.08 -22.86
CA PHE A 24 23.07 1.81 -22.06
C PHE A 24 22.02 0.90 -21.42
N PRO A 25 21.44 1.28 -20.27
CA PRO A 25 20.37 0.53 -19.65
C PRO A 25 19.12 0.60 -20.53
N SER A 26 18.55 -0.54 -20.91
CA SER A 26 17.38 -0.55 -21.79
C SER A 26 16.19 0.14 -21.10
N LYS A 27 15.53 1.08 -21.77
CA LYS A 27 14.30 1.73 -21.26
C LYS A 27 13.06 0.98 -21.75
N THR A 28 12.18 0.63 -20.84
CA THR A 28 10.86 0.07 -21.13
C THR A 28 9.79 0.94 -20.49
N HIS A 29 8.73 1.22 -21.24
CA HIS A 29 7.61 2.03 -20.80
C HIS A 29 6.46 1.14 -20.32
N GLN A 30 6.04 1.28 -19.06
CA GLN A 30 4.86 0.61 -18.51
C GLN A 30 3.71 1.60 -18.41
N LYS A 31 2.59 1.28 -19.09
CA LYS A 31 1.33 1.99 -18.88
C LYS A 31 0.59 1.41 -17.68
N ALA A 32 -0.07 2.28 -16.93
CA ALA A 32 -0.88 1.93 -15.78
C ALA A 32 -2.03 2.94 -15.61
N PHE A 33 -2.87 2.74 -14.61
CA PHE A 33 -3.81 3.75 -14.14
C PHE A 33 -4.05 3.60 -12.64
N ILE A 34 -4.27 4.74 -11.99
CA ILE A 34 -4.78 4.80 -10.62
C ILE A 34 -6.31 4.82 -10.71
N GLY A 35 -6.99 3.97 -9.96
CA GLY A 35 -8.44 4.00 -9.80
C GLY A 35 -8.80 4.51 -8.42
N LEU A 36 -9.77 5.42 -8.35
CA LEU A 36 -10.45 5.83 -7.13
C LEU A 36 -11.93 5.50 -7.31
N ASP A 37 -12.56 4.84 -6.36
CA ASP A 37 -13.99 4.56 -6.44
C ASP A 37 -14.72 4.70 -5.10
N TYR A 38 -16.05 4.72 -5.18
CA TYR A 38 -16.95 4.75 -4.04
C TYR A 38 -18.10 3.76 -4.25
N LEU A 39 -18.40 3.01 -3.20
CA LEU A 39 -19.43 1.98 -3.11
C LEU A 39 -20.32 2.27 -1.90
N SER A 40 -21.64 2.25 -2.07
CA SER A 40 -22.58 2.25 -0.94
C SER A 40 -23.01 0.81 -0.66
N VAL A 41 -22.40 0.19 0.34
CA VAL A 41 -22.63 -1.21 0.70
C VAL A 41 -23.74 -1.32 1.72
N LYS A 42 -24.81 -2.03 1.36
CA LYS A 42 -25.88 -2.36 2.30
C LYS A 42 -25.35 -3.31 3.36
N MET A 43 -25.43 -2.89 4.61
CA MET A 43 -25.03 -3.69 5.76
C MET A 43 -26.17 -4.63 6.20
N PRO A 44 -25.85 -5.82 6.75
CA PRO A 44 -26.86 -6.67 7.38
C PRO A 44 -27.46 -5.98 8.60
N PHE A 45 -28.56 -6.55 9.14
CA PHE A 45 -29.10 -6.09 10.41
C PHE A 45 -28.05 -6.19 11.51
N ASP A 46 -27.99 -5.16 12.36
CA ASP A 46 -27.18 -5.21 13.57
C ASP A 46 -27.79 -6.27 14.50
N ALA A 47 -27.08 -7.37 14.70
CA ALA A 47 -27.54 -8.49 15.51
C ALA A 47 -27.69 -8.12 17.00
N ILE A 48 -27.02 -7.06 17.46
CA ILE A 48 -27.05 -6.58 18.85
C ILE A 48 -28.22 -5.62 19.05
N LEU A 49 -28.45 -4.71 18.11
CA LEU A 49 -29.51 -3.69 18.21
C LEU A 49 -30.85 -4.11 17.59
N GLY A 50 -30.86 -5.15 16.75
CA GLY A 50 -32.06 -5.57 16.01
C GLY A 50 -32.57 -4.52 15.01
N LEU A 51 -31.73 -3.54 14.66
CA LEU A 51 -32.03 -2.43 13.76
C LEU A 51 -31.24 -2.55 12.46
N PRO A 52 -31.78 -2.03 11.33
CA PRO A 52 -31.01 -1.92 10.11
C PRO A 52 -29.83 -0.97 10.34
N GLU A 53 -28.61 -1.44 10.02
CA GLU A 53 -27.42 -0.59 10.01
C GLU A 53 -27.43 0.30 8.76
N ASP A 54 -27.00 1.56 8.91
CA ASP A 54 -26.80 2.47 7.78
C ASP A 54 -25.83 1.86 6.76
N ASN A 55 -26.01 2.20 5.49
CA ASN A 55 -25.10 1.74 4.45
C ASN A 55 -23.66 2.17 4.77
N MET A 56 -22.74 1.21 4.70
CA MET A 56 -21.32 1.47 4.79
C MET A 56 -20.84 2.07 3.47
N GLY A 57 -20.26 3.27 3.52
CA GLY A 57 -19.59 3.85 2.36
C GLY A 57 -18.16 3.34 2.31
N LEU A 58 -17.79 2.62 1.26
CA LEU A 58 -16.43 2.18 1.01
C LEU A 58 -15.81 2.98 -0.12
N THR A 59 -14.57 3.44 0.07
CA THR A 59 -13.78 4.04 -1.00
C THR A 59 -12.53 3.23 -1.29
N GLY A 60 -12.24 3.05 -2.57
CA GLY A 60 -11.11 2.27 -3.07
C GLY A 60 -9.98 3.13 -3.63
N ILE A 61 -8.73 2.71 -3.44
CA ILE A 61 -7.55 3.22 -4.14
C ILE A 61 -6.86 2.04 -4.80
N HIS A 62 -6.72 2.09 -6.13
CA HIS A 62 -6.26 0.98 -6.95
C HIS A 62 -5.08 1.41 -7.81
N TYR A 63 -4.08 0.54 -7.94
CA TYR A 63 -2.99 0.72 -8.90
C TYR A 63 -2.98 -0.46 -9.87
N ASN A 64 -3.27 -0.18 -11.15
CA ASN A 64 -3.48 -1.19 -12.18
C ASN A 64 -2.48 -1.06 -13.32
N LEU A 65 -1.77 -2.14 -13.62
CA LEU A 65 -0.86 -2.25 -14.76
C LEU A 65 -1.59 -2.77 -15.99
N TRP A 66 -1.38 -2.14 -17.14
CA TRP A 66 -1.81 -2.71 -18.42
C TRP A 66 -0.92 -3.90 -18.78
N LEU A 67 -1.53 -5.09 -18.85
CA LEU A 67 -0.86 -6.31 -19.30
C LEU A 67 -0.84 -6.39 -20.83
N ASN A 68 -1.87 -5.85 -21.47
CA ASN A 68 -1.95 -5.61 -22.90
C ASN A 68 -2.89 -4.42 -23.18
N LYS A 69 -3.39 -4.29 -24.42
CA LYS A 69 -4.25 -3.16 -24.84
C LYS A 69 -5.62 -3.10 -24.13
N SER A 70 -6.07 -4.19 -23.52
CA SER A 70 -7.41 -4.29 -22.93
C SER A 70 -7.42 -4.94 -21.55
N ILE A 71 -6.44 -5.77 -21.21
CA ILE A 71 -6.38 -6.47 -19.93
C ILE A 71 -5.47 -5.72 -18.97
N TYR A 72 -5.94 -5.52 -17.75
CA TYR A 72 -5.15 -4.98 -16.65
C TYR A 72 -5.16 -5.92 -15.44
N ALA A 73 -4.13 -5.80 -14.62
CA ALA A 73 -4.07 -6.40 -13.29
C ALA A 73 -3.39 -5.45 -12.32
N GLY A 74 -3.76 -5.52 -11.05
CA GLY A 74 -3.28 -4.58 -10.04
C GLY A 74 -3.58 -5.02 -8.62
N ALA A 75 -3.38 -4.10 -7.70
CA ALA A 75 -3.80 -4.24 -6.31
C ALA A 75 -4.53 -2.97 -5.87
N GLY A 76 -5.35 -3.08 -4.82
CA GLY A 76 -6.04 -1.92 -4.25
C GLY A 76 -6.42 -2.12 -2.81
N PHE A 77 -6.62 -0.99 -2.13
CA PHE A 77 -7.12 -0.91 -0.77
C PHE A 77 -8.54 -0.38 -0.78
N TYR A 78 -9.38 -0.87 0.12
CA TYR A 78 -10.61 -0.19 0.50
C TYR A 78 -10.55 0.29 1.94
N GLY A 79 -11.19 1.42 2.22
CA GLY A 79 -11.40 1.93 3.57
C GLY A 79 -12.83 2.45 3.73
N SER A 80 -13.42 2.20 4.90
CA SER A 80 -14.74 2.73 5.25
C SER A 80 -14.68 4.23 5.55
N VAL A 81 -15.62 4.97 4.97
CA VAL A 81 -15.73 6.43 5.06
C VAL A 81 -17.14 6.93 5.43
N ASN A 82 -18.13 6.04 5.52
CA ASN A 82 -19.48 6.38 5.94
C ASN A 82 -20.15 5.21 6.68
N GLY A 83 -21.14 5.51 7.53
CA GLY A 83 -21.80 4.54 8.40
C GLY A 83 -21.15 4.51 9.78
N ILE A 84 -21.06 3.33 10.39
CA ILE A 84 -20.52 3.14 11.75
C ILE A 84 -19.26 2.26 11.80
N ARG A 85 -18.76 1.82 10.63
CA ARG A 85 -17.65 0.86 10.52
C ARG A 85 -16.31 1.53 10.18
N GLY A 86 -16.06 2.71 10.73
CA GLY A 86 -14.76 3.37 10.59
C GLY A 86 -13.65 2.51 11.19
N GLY A 87 -12.63 2.21 10.38
CA GLY A 87 -11.61 1.22 10.72
C GLY A 87 -11.77 -0.13 10.02
N LEU A 88 -12.80 -0.32 9.19
CA LEU A 88 -12.82 -1.43 8.23
C LEU A 88 -11.91 -1.08 7.05
N PHE A 89 -10.96 -1.97 6.78
CA PHE A 89 -10.02 -1.87 5.67
C PHE A 89 -9.80 -3.20 5.00
N THR A 90 -9.57 -3.17 3.69
CA THR A 90 -9.23 -4.38 2.93
C THR A 90 -8.11 -4.12 1.94
N LEU A 91 -7.45 -5.21 1.53
CA LEU A 91 -6.42 -5.24 0.48
C LEU A 91 -6.72 -6.41 -0.45
N GLY A 92 -6.57 -6.19 -1.76
CA GLY A 92 -6.76 -7.27 -2.72
C GLY A 92 -6.19 -7.01 -4.10
N LEU A 93 -6.36 -7.99 -4.98
CA LEU A 93 -5.95 -7.98 -6.37
C LEU A 93 -7.10 -7.57 -7.27
N ASN A 94 -6.78 -6.73 -8.25
CA ASN A 94 -7.68 -6.39 -9.35
C ASN A 94 -7.27 -7.18 -10.60
N VAL A 95 -8.24 -7.74 -11.31
CA VAL A 95 -8.06 -8.18 -12.70
C VAL A 95 -9.28 -7.72 -13.49
N GLY A 96 -9.05 -7.13 -14.67
CA GLY A 96 -10.16 -6.66 -15.49
C GLY A 96 -9.82 -6.47 -16.96
N ILE A 97 -10.88 -6.22 -17.71
CA ILE A 97 -10.87 -5.98 -19.15
C ILE A 97 -11.56 -4.64 -19.40
N LYS A 98 -10.83 -3.73 -20.05
CA LYS A 98 -11.36 -2.50 -20.61
C LYS A 98 -11.45 -2.61 -22.12
N LYS A 99 -12.62 -2.28 -22.67
CA LYS A 99 -12.86 -2.24 -24.11
C LYS A 99 -13.47 -0.91 -24.53
N GLU A 100 -12.77 -0.21 -25.41
CA GLU A 100 -13.27 1.02 -26.04
C GLU A 100 -14.49 0.70 -26.93
N LEU A 101 -15.58 1.45 -26.75
CA LEU A 101 -16.77 1.43 -27.60
C LEU A 101 -16.70 2.52 -28.67
N SER A 102 -16.09 3.67 -28.35
CA SER A 102 -15.88 4.80 -29.24
C SER A 102 -14.62 5.58 -28.79
N LYS A 103 -14.41 6.80 -29.33
CA LYS A 103 -13.28 7.64 -28.90
C LYS A 103 -13.33 8.08 -27.43
N HIS A 104 -14.54 8.17 -26.86
CA HIS A 104 -14.74 8.67 -25.50
C HIS A 104 -15.43 7.66 -24.58
N TRP A 105 -16.08 6.63 -25.12
CA TRP A 105 -16.84 5.67 -24.31
C TRP A 105 -16.14 4.33 -24.26
N PHE A 106 -16.06 3.72 -23.08
CA PHE A 106 -15.52 2.38 -22.88
C PHE A 106 -16.35 1.59 -21.86
N VAL A 107 -16.22 0.27 -21.90
CA VAL A 107 -16.72 -0.64 -20.85
C VAL A 107 -15.54 -1.17 -20.06
N ASP A 108 -15.68 -1.24 -18.75
CA ASP A 108 -14.71 -1.81 -17.81
C ASP A 108 -15.41 -2.89 -16.98
N ALA A 109 -14.96 -4.14 -17.14
CA ALA A 109 -15.46 -5.27 -16.38
C ALA A 109 -14.29 -5.92 -15.65
N GLY A 110 -14.44 -6.20 -14.36
CA GLY A 110 -13.37 -6.76 -13.56
C GLY A 110 -13.83 -7.42 -12.29
N ILE A 111 -12.87 -7.97 -11.56
CA ILE A 111 -13.05 -8.58 -10.25
C ILE A 111 -11.93 -8.09 -9.35
N HIS A 112 -12.31 -7.68 -8.15
CA HIS A 112 -11.41 -7.51 -7.02
C HIS A 112 -11.57 -8.71 -6.07
N PHE A 113 -10.46 -9.34 -5.70
CA PHE A 113 -10.41 -10.42 -4.71
C PHE A 113 -9.41 -10.06 -3.63
N GLY A 114 -9.84 -10.04 -2.37
CA GLY A 114 -9.02 -9.57 -1.27
C GLY A 114 -9.41 -10.12 0.07
N GLY A 115 -8.68 -9.65 1.09
CA GLY A 115 -8.90 -9.92 2.50
C GLY A 115 -8.97 -8.61 3.28
N GLY A 116 -9.67 -8.64 4.42
CA GLY A 116 -9.70 -7.57 5.39
C GLY A 116 -11.03 -7.50 6.12
N GLY A 117 -11.20 -6.46 6.92
CA GLY A 117 -12.31 -6.34 7.86
C GLY A 117 -12.05 -5.21 8.85
N GLY A 118 -12.81 -5.18 9.93
CA GLY A 118 -12.57 -4.22 11.01
C GLY A 118 -13.83 -3.61 11.60
N ALA A 119 -13.66 -2.81 12.65
CA ALA A 119 -14.75 -2.09 13.31
C ALA A 119 -15.95 -2.97 13.72
N SER A 120 -15.64 -4.21 14.14
CA SER A 120 -16.64 -5.24 14.48
C SER A 120 -17.68 -5.50 13.39
N ALA A 121 -17.33 -5.24 12.12
CA ALA A 121 -18.18 -5.59 11.01
C ALA A 121 -18.28 -7.13 10.91
N PRO A 122 -19.37 -7.66 10.32
CA PRO A 122 -19.52 -9.10 10.14
C PRO A 122 -18.71 -9.58 8.92
N ASP A 123 -17.39 -9.38 8.95
CA ASP A 123 -16.44 -9.71 7.88
C ASP A 123 -15.97 -11.18 7.89
N GLY A 124 -16.22 -11.92 8.97
CA GLY A 124 -15.91 -13.35 9.08
C GLY A 124 -14.39 -13.60 9.05
N GLY A 125 -13.94 -14.44 8.12
CA GLY A 125 -12.51 -14.65 7.88
C GLY A 125 -11.82 -13.52 7.10
N GLY A 126 -12.59 -12.65 6.44
CA GLY A 126 -12.12 -11.47 5.72
C GLY A 126 -12.07 -11.62 4.20
N ALA A 127 -12.10 -12.85 3.66
CA ALA A 127 -12.09 -13.07 2.22
C ALA A 127 -13.36 -12.55 1.56
N PHE A 128 -13.17 -11.72 0.53
CA PHE A 128 -14.28 -11.17 -0.23
C PHE A 128 -14.02 -11.14 -1.74
N LEU A 129 -15.12 -11.11 -2.48
CA LEU A 129 -15.15 -10.88 -3.92
C LEU A 129 -15.96 -9.63 -4.22
N LEU A 130 -15.47 -8.86 -5.19
CA LEU A 130 -16.11 -7.66 -5.70
C LEU A 130 -15.99 -7.62 -7.24
N PRO A 131 -16.82 -8.36 -7.98
CA PRO A 131 -17.04 -8.13 -9.41
C PRO A 131 -17.69 -6.77 -9.69
N HIS A 132 -17.31 -6.15 -10.81
CA HIS A 132 -17.91 -4.92 -11.31
C HIS A 132 -18.10 -4.93 -12.83
N LEU A 133 -19.07 -4.13 -13.30
CA LEU A 133 -19.29 -3.78 -14.69
C LEU A 133 -19.65 -2.30 -14.78
N ASN A 134 -18.78 -1.53 -15.42
CA ASN A 134 -18.85 -0.08 -15.48
C ASN A 134 -18.86 0.43 -16.92
N LEU A 135 -19.66 1.47 -17.16
CA LEU A 135 -19.54 2.32 -18.34
C LEU A 135 -18.64 3.50 -17.97
N GLY A 136 -17.64 3.75 -18.82
CA GLY A 136 -16.67 4.82 -18.60
C GLY A 136 -16.67 5.85 -19.72
N TYR A 137 -16.35 7.09 -19.34
CA TYR A 137 -16.16 8.20 -20.24
C TYR A 137 -14.74 8.77 -20.09
N ALA A 138 -13.98 8.77 -21.18
CA ALA A 138 -12.62 9.25 -21.25
C ALA A 138 -12.56 10.76 -21.55
N LEU A 139 -12.08 11.52 -20.57
CA LEU A 139 -11.65 12.91 -20.73
C LEU A 139 -10.15 12.95 -21.03
N ASN A 140 -9.60 14.16 -21.22
CA ASN A 140 -8.21 14.34 -21.64
C ASN A 140 -7.18 13.78 -20.63
N ASN A 141 -7.40 14.00 -19.34
CA ASN A 141 -6.42 13.69 -18.29
C ASN A 141 -6.87 12.61 -17.31
N PHE A 142 -8.15 12.23 -17.35
CA PHE A 142 -8.74 11.20 -16.49
C PHE A 142 -9.98 10.64 -17.17
N SER A 143 -10.51 9.55 -16.63
CA SER A 143 -11.80 9.00 -17.01
C SER A 143 -12.71 8.94 -15.80
N VAL A 144 -14.01 9.05 -16.03
CA VAL A 144 -15.03 8.79 -15.01
C VAL A 144 -15.72 7.48 -15.34
N THR A 145 -16.11 6.73 -14.31
CA THR A 145 -16.81 5.46 -14.46
C THR A 145 -18.02 5.43 -13.54
N ALA A 146 -19.12 4.85 -14.04
CA ALA A 146 -20.27 4.53 -13.22
C ALA A 146 -20.79 3.15 -13.65
N GLY A 147 -21.27 2.38 -12.69
CA GLY A 147 -21.71 1.03 -12.99
C GLY A 147 -22.28 0.29 -11.80
N TYR A 148 -22.26 -1.03 -11.92
CA TYR A 148 -22.79 -1.92 -10.91
C TYR A 148 -21.69 -2.85 -10.39
N SER A 149 -21.72 -3.12 -9.09
CA SER A 149 -20.81 -4.04 -8.43
C SER A 149 -21.55 -4.87 -7.39
N ALA A 150 -21.04 -6.06 -7.10
CA ALA A 150 -21.58 -6.91 -6.06
C ALA A 150 -20.46 -7.30 -5.10
N ILE A 151 -20.56 -6.93 -3.82
CA ILE A 151 -19.59 -7.32 -2.79
C ILE A 151 -20.11 -8.52 -2.01
N ASN A 152 -19.25 -9.48 -1.70
CA ASN A 152 -19.60 -10.63 -0.87
C ASN A 152 -18.40 -11.10 -0.03
N PHE A 153 -18.49 -10.95 1.29
CA PHE A 153 -17.58 -11.56 2.26
C PHE A 153 -18.00 -13.01 2.50
N PHE A 154 -17.42 -13.92 1.71
CA PHE A 154 -17.96 -15.27 1.58
C PHE A 154 -17.38 -16.26 2.60
N ASP A 155 -16.28 -15.95 3.28
CA ASP A 155 -15.75 -16.79 4.35
C ASP A 155 -16.42 -16.48 5.69
N LYS A 156 -17.61 -17.04 5.88
CA LYS A 156 -18.46 -16.86 7.09
C LYS A 156 -18.80 -15.39 7.42
N GLY A 157 -18.57 -14.46 6.49
CA GLY A 157 -19.04 -13.08 6.61
C GLY A 157 -20.54 -12.96 6.32
N ASN A 158 -21.13 -11.85 6.75
CA ASN A 158 -22.54 -11.52 6.50
C ASN A 158 -22.69 -10.20 5.72
N ILE A 159 -21.61 -9.70 5.14
CA ILE A 159 -21.63 -8.52 4.26
C ILE A 159 -21.81 -9.01 2.82
N SER A 160 -23.02 -8.86 2.29
CA SER A 160 -23.33 -9.14 0.88
C SER A 160 -24.24 -8.05 0.34
N SER A 161 -23.80 -7.37 -0.72
CA SER A 161 -24.54 -6.26 -1.31
C SER A 161 -24.37 -6.21 -2.82
N GLN A 162 -25.33 -5.59 -3.48
CA GLN A 162 -25.23 -5.22 -4.87
C GLN A 162 -25.58 -3.74 -4.99
N GLN A 163 -24.69 -2.96 -5.58
CA GLN A 163 -24.72 -1.51 -5.47
C GLN A 163 -24.23 -0.83 -6.74
N LEU A 164 -24.70 0.40 -6.93
CA LEU A 164 -24.08 1.32 -7.86
C LEU A 164 -22.70 1.73 -7.34
N ASN A 165 -21.76 1.86 -8.25
CA ASN A 165 -20.44 2.41 -7.97
C ASN A 165 -20.14 3.60 -8.88
N PHE A 166 -19.26 4.46 -8.40
CA PHE A 166 -18.73 5.59 -9.14
C PHE A 166 -17.22 5.65 -8.95
N GLY A 167 -16.49 6.04 -9.98
CA GLY A 167 -15.04 6.12 -9.89
C GLY A 167 -14.40 7.08 -10.88
N VAL A 168 -13.14 7.37 -10.59
CA VAL A 168 -12.24 8.17 -11.41
C VAL A 168 -11.01 7.31 -11.70
N GLN A 169 -10.58 7.29 -12.95
CA GLN A 169 -9.37 6.60 -13.38
C GLN A 169 -8.38 7.61 -13.94
N ILE A 170 -7.18 7.67 -13.35
CA ILE A 170 -6.11 8.58 -13.74
C ILE A 170 -5.05 7.75 -14.47
N PRO A 171 -4.86 7.94 -15.80
CA PRO A 171 -3.81 7.26 -16.53
C PRO A 171 -2.44 7.68 -15.99
N VAL A 172 -1.59 6.70 -15.68
CA VAL A 172 -0.22 6.93 -15.23
C VAL A 172 0.74 6.04 -16.01
N SER A 173 2.02 6.37 -15.97
CA SER A 173 3.05 5.54 -16.59
C SER A 173 4.38 5.74 -15.90
N PHE A 174 5.22 4.72 -16.02
CA PHE A 174 6.58 4.77 -15.53
C PHE A 174 7.54 4.08 -16.49
N ASP A 175 8.76 4.61 -16.53
CA ASP A 175 9.86 4.02 -17.28
C ASP A 175 10.77 3.21 -16.35
N TYR A 176 11.20 2.06 -16.82
CA TYR A 176 12.06 1.16 -16.06
C TYR A 176 13.08 0.44 -16.96
N SER A 177 14.04 -0.17 -16.30
CA SER A 177 15.06 -1.03 -16.89
C SER A 177 15.08 -2.42 -16.24
N LEU A 178 15.94 -3.31 -16.74
CA LEU A 178 16.05 -4.67 -16.23
C LEU A 178 16.62 -4.67 -14.81
N PHE A 179 16.00 -5.42 -13.90
CA PHE A 179 16.45 -5.54 -12.50
C PHE A 179 17.91 -6.03 -12.33
N LYS A 180 18.46 -6.70 -13.35
CA LYS A 180 19.87 -7.13 -13.37
C LYS A 180 20.85 -5.95 -13.35
N GLU A 181 20.41 -4.77 -13.77
CA GLU A 181 21.20 -3.54 -13.89
C GLU A 181 21.20 -2.71 -12.61
N ARG A 182 20.51 -3.16 -11.54
CA ARG A 182 20.52 -2.48 -10.25
C ARG A 182 21.95 -2.22 -9.75
N GLU A 183 22.11 -1.05 -9.16
CA GLU A 183 23.36 -0.46 -8.66
C GLU A 183 24.44 -0.24 -9.72
N GLN A 184 24.11 -0.29 -11.01
CA GLN A 184 24.98 0.25 -12.05
C GLN A 184 24.84 1.78 -12.07
N SER A 185 25.99 2.46 -12.04
CA SER A 185 26.10 3.92 -12.16
C SER A 185 26.48 4.30 -13.59
N TYR A 186 26.02 5.46 -14.02
CA TYR A 186 26.26 6.01 -15.35
C TYR A 186 26.60 7.50 -15.22
N THR A 187 27.30 8.05 -16.20
CA THR A 187 27.43 9.50 -16.30
C THR A 187 26.29 10.09 -17.13
N VAL A 188 25.94 11.34 -16.88
CA VAL A 188 24.95 12.07 -17.67
C VAL A 188 25.37 12.12 -19.13
N THR A 189 26.66 12.39 -19.39
CA THR A 189 27.24 12.44 -20.73
C THR A 189 27.05 11.14 -21.53
N ASP A 190 27.04 9.99 -20.84
CA ASP A 190 26.76 8.70 -21.45
C ASP A 190 25.28 8.60 -21.85
N LEU A 191 24.37 8.95 -20.92
CA LEU A 191 22.93 8.70 -21.08
C LEU A 191 22.17 9.76 -21.87
N VAL A 192 22.72 10.96 -22.08
CA VAL A 192 22.09 12.03 -22.89
C VAL A 192 21.82 11.58 -24.33
N LYS A 193 22.58 10.61 -24.85
CA LYS A 193 22.37 10.01 -26.18
C LYS A 193 21.34 8.88 -26.20
N SER A 194 20.86 8.45 -25.03
CA SER A 194 19.90 7.36 -24.89
C SER A 194 18.47 7.88 -24.76
N SER A 195 17.51 6.95 -24.78
CA SER A 195 16.10 7.28 -24.52
C SER A 195 15.82 7.79 -23.10
N TRP A 196 16.78 7.73 -22.17
CA TRP A 196 16.65 8.30 -20.82
C TRP A 196 16.78 9.82 -20.75
N ASN A 197 17.18 10.48 -21.84
CA ASN A 197 17.24 11.94 -21.93
C ASN A 197 15.83 12.56 -21.96
N GLN A 198 15.24 12.68 -20.78
CA GLN A 198 13.92 13.25 -20.54
C GLN A 198 13.86 13.92 -19.15
N PRO A 199 12.87 14.79 -18.91
CA PRO A 199 12.64 15.35 -17.58
C PRO A 199 12.43 14.26 -16.54
N SER A 200 13.09 14.40 -15.39
CA SER A 200 12.93 13.53 -14.24
C SER A 200 11.65 13.85 -13.48
N LYS A 201 11.19 12.88 -12.69
CA LYS A 201 10.08 13.05 -11.74
C LYS A 201 10.67 13.04 -10.33
N ARG A 202 10.46 14.11 -9.57
CA ARG A 202 10.87 14.16 -8.16
C ARG A 202 9.85 13.41 -7.31
N ILE A 203 10.35 12.51 -6.46
CA ILE A 203 9.58 11.82 -5.44
C ILE A 203 10.27 11.96 -4.08
N SER A 204 9.53 11.70 -3.02
CA SER A 204 10.13 11.48 -1.71
C SER A 204 9.44 10.37 -0.94
N LEU A 205 10.20 9.73 -0.05
CA LEU A 205 9.73 8.72 0.89
C LEU A 205 10.04 9.19 2.31
N LEU A 206 9.03 9.30 3.15
CA LEU A 206 9.15 9.57 4.58
C LEU A 206 8.82 8.30 5.35
N LEU A 207 9.71 7.90 6.25
CA LEU A 207 9.42 6.92 7.31
C LEU A 207 9.29 7.68 8.62
N HIS A 208 8.20 7.48 9.35
CA HIS A 208 7.93 8.28 10.55
C HIS A 208 7.33 7.50 11.71
N LEU A 209 7.44 8.11 12.88
CA LEU A 209 6.67 7.81 14.07
C LEU A 209 5.78 9.02 14.35
N ASN A 210 4.50 8.78 14.54
CA ASN A 210 3.51 9.83 14.77
C ASN A 210 2.81 9.61 16.11
N ASN A 211 2.49 10.68 16.81
CA ASN A 211 1.78 10.65 18.08
C ASN A 211 0.44 11.34 17.89
N LEU A 212 -0.64 10.58 18.03
CA LEU A 212 -1.98 11.14 18.16
C LEU A 212 -2.23 11.42 19.64
N SER A 213 -2.57 12.66 19.95
CA SER A 213 -3.08 13.06 21.26
C SER A 213 -4.57 13.37 21.12
N PRO A 214 -5.46 12.40 21.42
CA PRO A 214 -6.90 12.61 21.33
C PRO A 214 -7.38 13.69 22.32
N TYR A 215 -8.34 14.49 21.89
CA TYR A 215 -8.95 15.56 22.69
C TYR A 215 -10.46 15.62 22.48
N GLY A 216 -11.12 16.52 23.23
CA GLY A 216 -12.57 16.66 23.21
C GLY A 216 -13.26 15.38 23.68
N ASP A 217 -14.28 14.96 22.94
CA ASP A 217 -15.14 13.80 23.25
C ASP A 217 -14.61 12.49 22.65
N SER A 218 -13.37 12.48 22.15
CA SER A 218 -12.74 11.28 21.60
C SER A 218 -12.71 10.15 22.60
N LYS A 219 -13.24 9.00 22.21
CA LYS A 219 -13.48 7.85 23.08
C LYS A 219 -13.25 6.53 22.34
N LEU A 220 -13.18 5.45 23.10
CA LEU A 220 -13.28 4.10 22.58
C LEU A 220 -14.76 3.72 22.35
N THR A 221 -15.00 2.66 21.59
CA THR A 221 -16.33 2.12 21.29
C THR A 221 -17.08 1.61 22.52
N ASP A 222 -16.37 1.35 23.62
CA ASP A 222 -16.95 1.02 24.94
C ASP A 222 -17.38 2.26 25.75
N GLY A 223 -17.17 3.46 25.22
CA GLY A 223 -17.49 4.73 25.86
C GLY A 223 -16.36 5.32 26.73
N SER A 224 -15.24 4.61 26.92
CA SER A 224 -14.13 5.12 27.72
C SER A 224 -13.40 6.27 27.01
N LEU A 225 -13.15 7.35 27.74
CA LEU A 225 -12.51 8.55 27.18
C LEU A 225 -11.04 8.28 26.82
N LEU A 226 -10.60 8.83 25.68
CA LEU A 226 -9.20 8.80 25.24
C LEU A 226 -8.39 10.01 25.70
N LYS A 227 -9.02 10.95 26.43
CA LYS A 227 -8.38 12.17 26.94
C LYS A 227 -7.16 11.82 27.79
N GLY A 228 -6.00 12.40 27.44
CA GLY A 228 -4.73 12.19 28.15
C GLY A 228 -3.97 10.93 27.73
N LYS A 229 -4.53 10.09 26.85
CA LYS A 229 -3.77 9.02 26.19
C LYS A 229 -3.00 9.58 24.99
N THR A 230 -1.95 8.85 24.59
CA THR A 230 -1.24 9.09 23.34
C THR A 230 -1.21 7.80 22.56
N ILE A 231 -1.78 7.81 21.35
CA ILE A 231 -1.72 6.69 20.42
C ILE A 231 -0.47 6.88 19.57
N GLN A 232 0.45 5.91 19.60
CA GLN A 232 1.69 5.99 18.85
C GLN A 232 1.57 5.14 17.60
N LEU A 233 1.81 5.80 16.46
CA LEU A 233 1.71 5.22 15.14
C LEU A 233 3.09 5.15 14.49
N ALA A 234 3.29 4.11 13.67
CA ALA A 234 4.40 4.01 12.76
C ALA A 234 3.85 3.92 11.34
N GLY A 235 4.52 4.56 10.39
CA GLY A 235 4.00 4.64 9.04
C GLY A 235 4.98 5.18 8.03
N PHE A 236 4.48 5.35 6.81
CA PHE A 236 5.24 5.94 5.72
C PHE A 236 4.38 6.90 4.89
N GLU A 237 5.04 7.83 4.22
CA GLU A 237 4.43 8.74 3.26
C GLU A 237 5.26 8.76 1.98
N ILE A 238 4.59 8.68 0.83
CA ILE A 238 5.21 8.82 -0.50
C ILE A 238 4.63 10.08 -1.15
N ASN A 239 5.51 10.97 -1.58
CA ASN A 239 5.14 12.19 -2.29
C ASN A 239 5.58 12.11 -3.75
N SER A 240 4.70 12.53 -4.66
CA SER A 240 4.98 12.73 -6.08
C SER A 240 4.80 14.20 -6.44
N TYR A 241 5.88 14.82 -6.91
CA TYR A 241 5.89 16.25 -7.23
C TYR A 241 5.39 16.49 -8.66
N PHE A 242 4.47 17.44 -8.81
CA PHE A 242 4.00 17.93 -10.10
C PHE A 242 4.92 19.02 -10.65
N ASN A 243 5.52 19.80 -9.74
CA ASN A 243 6.55 20.79 -9.95
C ASN A 243 7.34 20.96 -8.64
N ASP A 244 8.24 21.93 -8.55
CA ASP A 244 9.09 22.13 -7.37
C ASP A 244 8.34 22.46 -6.08
N GLN A 245 7.10 22.93 -6.20
CA GLN A 245 6.29 23.40 -5.07
C GLN A 245 5.12 22.47 -4.77
N TRP A 246 4.40 22.00 -5.78
CA TRP A 246 3.17 21.23 -5.59
C TRP A 246 3.40 19.74 -5.71
N PHE A 247 2.86 18.98 -4.77
CA PHE A 247 2.92 17.52 -4.78
C PHE A 247 1.60 16.90 -4.33
N ALA A 248 1.39 15.64 -4.74
CA ALA A 248 0.40 14.77 -4.12
C ALA A 248 1.09 13.74 -3.24
N PHE A 249 0.39 13.26 -2.21
CA PHE A 249 0.92 12.29 -1.27
C PHE A 249 -0.05 11.15 -0.99
N PHE A 250 0.53 10.00 -0.65
CA PHE A 250 -0.14 8.89 0.01
C PHE A 250 0.55 8.63 1.34
N LYS A 251 -0.22 8.50 2.42
CA LYS A 251 0.26 8.21 3.77
C LYS A 251 -0.48 7.01 4.35
N ALA A 252 0.23 6.13 5.03
CA ALA A 252 -0.32 4.98 5.73
C ALA A 252 0.35 4.81 7.11
N ASP A 253 -0.45 4.81 8.17
CA ASP A 253 0.00 4.67 9.55
C ASP A 253 -0.75 3.55 10.28
N GLY A 254 -0.05 2.81 11.15
CA GLY A 254 -0.65 1.82 12.05
C GLY A 254 -0.21 2.01 13.50
N ALA A 255 -1.11 1.75 14.46
CA ALA A 255 -0.82 1.88 15.88
C ALA A 255 -0.02 0.69 16.41
N TYR A 256 1.08 1.01 17.11
CA TYR A 256 1.92 0.01 17.78
C TYR A 256 1.95 0.18 19.31
N HIS A 257 1.37 1.26 19.84
CA HIS A 257 1.32 1.54 21.27
C HIS A 257 0.18 2.51 21.65
N GLY A 258 -0.21 2.53 22.92
CA GLY A 258 -1.15 3.51 23.51
C GLY A 258 -2.60 3.05 23.58
N ILE A 259 -3.01 2.15 22.68
CA ILE A 259 -4.31 1.48 22.66
C ILE A 259 -4.12 0.01 22.28
N GLN A 260 -5.21 -0.75 22.24
CA GLN A 260 -5.21 -2.08 21.66
C GLN A 260 -4.83 -2.01 20.17
N GLY A 261 -4.04 -2.99 19.71
CA GLY A 261 -3.58 -3.05 18.33
C GLY A 261 -4.73 -3.12 17.32
N GLY A 262 -4.52 -2.56 16.13
CA GLY A 262 -5.47 -2.59 15.02
C GLY A 262 -6.07 -1.24 14.63
N TYR A 263 -5.59 -0.12 15.20
CA TYR A 263 -5.88 1.20 14.62
C TYR A 263 -4.99 1.45 13.41
N MET A 264 -5.58 1.93 12.32
CA MET A 264 -4.88 2.30 11.08
C MET A 264 -5.49 3.57 10.48
N ASP A 265 -4.68 4.35 9.77
CA ASP A 265 -5.16 5.43 8.91
C ASP A 265 -4.46 5.43 7.53
N LEU A 266 -5.22 5.79 6.49
CA LEU A 266 -4.77 5.89 5.10
C LEU A 266 -5.24 7.23 4.53
N PHE A 267 -4.32 8.05 4.03
CA PHE A 267 -4.62 9.37 3.47
C PHE A 267 -4.10 9.53 2.04
N LEU A 268 -4.90 10.21 1.22
CA LEU A 268 -4.46 10.85 -0.01
C LEU A 268 -4.63 12.35 0.12
N GLY A 269 -3.70 13.11 -0.44
CA GLY A 269 -3.76 14.56 -0.33
C GLY A 269 -2.82 15.29 -1.26
N GLY A 270 -2.87 16.62 -1.12
CA GLY A 270 -1.97 17.54 -1.79
C GLY A 270 -1.17 18.34 -0.79
N GLY A 271 -0.03 18.86 -1.22
CA GLY A 271 0.78 19.75 -0.40
C GLY A 271 1.56 20.76 -1.21
N TYR A 272 2.02 21.79 -0.49
CA TYR A 272 2.89 22.84 -0.97
C TYR A 272 4.23 22.76 -0.26
N HIS A 273 5.31 22.77 -1.03
CA HIS A 273 6.69 22.68 -0.61
C HIS A 273 7.35 24.04 -0.78
N PHE A 274 7.72 24.65 0.35
CA PHE A 274 8.51 25.85 0.41
C PHE A 274 9.94 25.52 0.86
N SER A 275 10.91 25.75 -0.01
CA SER A 275 12.33 25.51 0.27
C SER A 275 13.05 26.79 0.69
N MET A 276 13.97 26.67 1.64
CA MET A 276 14.80 27.74 2.17
C MET A 276 16.27 27.28 2.28
N ASN A 277 17.18 28.25 2.40
CA ASN A 277 18.60 28.00 2.67
C ASN A 277 19.27 27.06 1.65
N LYS A 278 18.94 27.19 0.35
CA LYS A 278 19.40 26.30 -0.73
C LYS A 278 19.00 24.84 -0.49
N ASP A 279 17.70 24.61 -0.30
CA ASP A 279 17.11 23.29 -0.04
C ASP A 279 17.67 22.59 1.21
N ARG A 280 18.15 23.38 2.19
CA ARG A 280 18.58 22.81 3.48
C ARG A 280 17.45 22.75 4.49
N THR A 281 16.48 23.63 4.38
CA THR A 281 15.35 23.70 5.30
C THR A 281 14.09 23.83 4.47
N ASN A 282 13.15 22.91 4.63
CA ASN A 282 11.89 22.93 3.89
C ASN A 282 10.73 23.07 4.86
N ILE A 283 9.68 23.77 4.42
CA ILE A 283 8.39 23.87 5.10
C ILE A 283 7.34 23.32 4.15
N LEU A 284 6.62 22.30 4.58
CA LEU A 284 5.58 21.66 3.78
C LEU A 284 4.23 21.85 4.47
N ALA A 285 3.28 22.42 3.74
CA ALA A 285 1.89 22.46 4.15
C ALA A 285 1.13 21.36 3.40
N LYS A 286 0.40 20.51 4.12
CA LYS A 286 -0.29 19.33 3.58
C LYS A 286 -1.75 19.34 3.99
N PHE A 287 -2.61 18.87 3.09
CA PHE A 287 -4.00 18.60 3.38
C PHE A 287 -4.39 17.24 2.78
N GLY A 288 -4.87 16.34 3.62
CA GLY A 288 -5.27 15.00 3.25
C GLY A 288 -6.72 14.68 3.62
N LEU A 289 -7.31 13.80 2.83
CA LEU A 289 -8.60 13.15 3.09
C LEU A 289 -8.38 11.65 3.07
N GLY A 290 -9.04 10.93 3.96
CA GLY A 290 -8.70 9.52 4.16
C GLY A 290 -9.68 8.75 5.00
N ALA A 291 -9.35 7.48 5.18
CA ALA A 291 -10.06 6.56 6.05
C ALA A 291 -9.20 6.27 7.29
N GLY A 292 -9.84 6.07 8.44
CA GLY A 292 -9.17 5.77 9.70
C GLY A 292 -10.09 5.08 10.70
N GLY A 293 -9.49 4.41 11.68
CA GLY A 293 -10.23 3.76 12.77
C GLY A 293 -9.60 2.44 13.19
N GLY A 294 -10.33 1.66 13.99
CA GLY A 294 -9.87 0.38 14.54
C GLY A 294 -9.20 0.53 15.92
N GLY A 295 -8.69 -0.56 16.48
CA GLY A 295 -8.10 -0.58 17.82
C GLY A 295 -9.07 -0.16 18.95
N GLY A 296 -10.37 -0.28 18.69
CA GLY A 296 -11.44 0.15 19.59
C GLY A 296 -11.76 1.65 19.55
N VAL A 297 -11.13 2.45 18.69
CA VAL A 297 -11.42 3.89 18.57
C VAL A 297 -12.80 4.10 17.95
N ASP A 298 -13.64 4.95 18.55
CA ASP A 298 -14.89 5.42 17.96
C ASP A 298 -14.59 6.47 16.88
N SER A 299 -14.44 6.03 15.64
CA SER A 299 -14.20 6.89 14.47
C SER A 299 -15.46 7.20 13.65
N GLY A 300 -16.64 6.78 14.13
CA GLY A 300 -17.88 6.83 13.34
C GLY A 300 -17.72 6.10 11.99
N GLY A 301 -18.04 6.79 10.89
CA GLY A 301 -17.89 6.25 9.53
C GLY A 301 -16.45 6.13 9.02
N GLY A 302 -15.47 6.70 9.73
CA GLY A 302 -14.05 6.56 9.39
C GLY A 302 -13.48 7.57 8.41
N PHE A 303 -14.28 8.52 7.88
CA PHE A 303 -13.73 9.58 7.03
C PHE A 303 -13.04 10.67 7.84
N PHE A 304 -11.77 10.91 7.52
CA PHE A 304 -10.91 11.86 8.22
C PHE A 304 -10.39 12.98 7.32
N ILE A 305 -10.21 14.14 7.95
CA ILE A 305 -9.49 15.28 7.40
C ILE A 305 -8.16 15.44 8.16
N TYR A 306 -7.09 15.70 7.42
CA TYR A 306 -5.72 15.76 7.92
C TYR A 306 -4.97 16.99 7.40
N PRO A 307 -5.12 18.17 8.04
CA PRO A 307 -4.22 19.30 7.82
C PRO A 307 -2.92 19.09 8.61
N ASP A 308 -1.78 19.28 7.97
CA ASP A 308 -0.46 19.08 8.56
C ASP A 308 0.55 20.13 8.09
N LEU A 309 1.42 20.54 8.99
CA LEU A 309 2.58 21.38 8.71
C LEU A 309 3.84 20.61 9.12
N SER A 310 4.76 20.47 8.17
CA SER A 310 6.03 19.78 8.37
C SER A 310 7.20 20.74 8.18
N ILE A 311 8.20 20.65 9.04
CA ILE A 311 9.51 21.29 8.85
C ILE A 311 10.54 20.18 8.64
N GLU A 312 11.36 20.34 7.61
CA GLU A 312 12.39 19.39 7.26
C GLU A 312 13.75 20.05 7.29
N GLN A 313 14.73 19.37 7.86
CA GLN A 313 16.11 19.82 7.91
C GLN A 313 17.01 18.77 7.25
N ARG A 314 17.75 19.18 6.23
CA ARG A 314 18.71 18.32 5.55
C ARG A 314 19.80 17.89 6.52
N LEU A 315 20.02 16.58 6.61
CA LEU A 315 21.08 15.98 7.42
C LEU A 315 22.34 15.80 6.56
N PHE A 316 22.20 15.11 5.43
CA PHE A 316 23.26 14.85 4.44
C PHE A 316 22.61 14.40 3.13
N ASP A 317 23.27 14.69 2.00
CA ASP A 317 22.76 14.41 0.66
C ASP A 317 21.26 14.76 0.53
N GLU A 318 20.45 13.80 0.08
CA GLU A 318 19.00 13.91 -0.05
C GLU A 318 18.21 13.35 1.15
N VAL A 319 18.86 13.22 2.31
CA VAL A 319 18.24 12.72 3.56
C VAL A 319 17.96 13.89 4.50
N TYR A 320 16.70 13.96 4.95
CA TYR A 320 16.18 15.04 5.79
C TYR A 320 15.57 14.46 7.06
N LEU A 321 15.78 15.14 8.18
CA LEU A 321 14.96 14.95 9.38
C LEU A 321 13.68 15.75 9.20
N ALA A 322 12.52 15.12 9.41
CA ALA A 322 11.22 15.75 9.33
C ALA A 322 10.56 15.78 10.71
N ILE A 323 9.97 16.93 11.06
CA ILE A 323 9.10 17.10 12.22
C ILE A 323 7.77 17.64 11.70
N ASN A 324 6.67 16.98 12.03
CA ASN A 324 5.34 17.40 11.58
C ASN A 324 4.38 17.60 12.73
N LYS A 325 3.49 18.59 12.59
CA LYS A 325 2.42 18.90 13.52
C LYS A 325 1.16 19.16 12.72
N GLY A 326 0.08 18.50 13.11
CA GLY A 326 -1.20 18.63 12.42
C GLY A 326 -2.39 18.29 13.31
N TYR A 327 -3.52 18.12 12.65
CA TYR A 327 -4.77 17.67 13.25
C TYR A 327 -5.31 16.48 12.47
N LEU A 328 -6.09 15.67 13.16
CA LEU A 328 -6.81 14.54 12.61
C LEU A 328 -8.23 14.60 13.16
N MET A 329 -9.22 14.76 12.28
CA MET A 329 -10.61 14.94 12.69
C MET A 329 -11.56 14.16 11.79
N SER A 330 -12.48 13.42 12.41
CA SER A 330 -13.60 12.79 11.69
C SER A 330 -14.65 13.85 11.38
N LEU A 331 -15.33 13.80 10.23
CA LEU A 331 -16.35 14.79 9.83
C LEU A 331 -17.45 15.03 10.88
N ASN A 332 -17.83 13.97 11.62
CA ASN A 332 -18.90 14.02 12.63
C ASN A 332 -18.36 14.22 14.06
N ASN A 333 -17.09 14.59 14.22
CA ASN A 333 -16.42 14.81 15.51
C ASN A 333 -16.43 13.62 16.50
N HIS A 334 -16.62 12.38 16.04
CA HIS A 334 -16.46 11.17 16.86
C HIS A 334 -15.02 11.00 17.38
N PHE A 335 -14.04 11.34 16.53
CA PHE A 335 -12.63 11.30 16.88
C PHE A 335 -11.91 12.57 16.44
N SER A 336 -11.12 13.14 17.35
CA SER A 336 -10.28 14.30 17.11
C SER A 336 -8.97 14.18 17.87
N ALA A 337 -7.86 14.33 17.16
CA ALA A 337 -6.53 14.27 17.76
C ALA A 337 -5.61 15.32 17.14
N THR A 338 -4.66 15.82 17.93
CA THR A 338 -3.51 16.53 17.36
C THR A 338 -2.44 15.51 17.01
N THR A 339 -1.71 15.73 15.94
CA THR A 339 -0.61 14.87 15.52
C THR A 339 0.72 15.52 15.86
N LEU A 340 1.74 14.73 16.20
CA LEU A 340 3.13 15.17 16.31
C LEU A 340 4.02 14.03 15.87
N GLY A 341 4.66 14.19 14.72
CA GLY A 341 5.49 13.15 14.14
C GLY A 341 6.93 13.57 13.91
N PHE A 342 7.78 12.55 13.87
CA PHE A 342 9.21 12.63 13.63
C PHE A 342 9.60 11.55 12.64
N GLY A 343 10.42 11.88 11.65
CA GLY A 343 10.79 10.90 10.64
C GLY A 343 12.02 11.26 9.83
N LEU A 344 12.43 10.31 9.00
CA LEU A 344 13.48 10.48 8.02
C LEU A 344 12.87 10.46 6.63
N LYS A 345 13.17 11.51 5.87
CA LYS A 345 12.70 11.69 4.51
C LYS A 345 13.85 11.59 3.53
N TYR A 346 13.62 10.90 2.42
CA TYR A 346 14.57 10.76 1.32
C TYR A 346 13.97 11.33 0.05
N TYR A 347 14.65 12.30 -0.56
CA TYR A 347 14.31 12.85 -1.87
C TYR A 347 15.08 12.14 -2.97
N VAL A 348 14.45 11.97 -4.13
CA VAL A 348 15.13 11.44 -5.31
C VAL A 348 14.43 11.85 -6.59
N HIS A 349 15.21 12.16 -7.61
CA HIS A 349 14.74 12.29 -8.97
C HIS A 349 14.78 10.93 -9.66
N GLN A 350 13.71 10.56 -10.35
CA GLN A 350 13.62 9.28 -11.05
C GLN A 350 13.21 9.43 -12.51
N GLN A 351 13.53 8.40 -13.30
CA GLN A 351 13.09 8.22 -14.68
C GLN A 351 13.54 9.33 -15.64
N GLY A 352 14.58 10.09 -15.35
CA GLY A 352 15.06 11.14 -16.25
C GLY A 352 16.40 11.72 -15.80
N LEU A 353 16.95 12.64 -16.60
CA LEU A 353 18.28 13.22 -16.42
C LEU A 353 18.28 14.71 -16.12
N SER A 354 17.16 15.40 -16.36
CA SER A 354 17.04 16.84 -16.07
C SER A 354 15.99 17.11 -15.00
N SER A 355 16.24 18.13 -14.18
CA SER A 355 15.24 18.68 -13.27
C SER A 355 14.20 19.54 -14.03
N THR A 356 13.16 19.97 -13.32
CA THR A 356 12.07 20.84 -13.83
C THR A 356 12.58 22.21 -14.29
N ASP A 357 13.66 22.71 -13.70
CA ASP A 357 14.33 23.96 -14.06
C ASP A 357 15.32 23.84 -15.24
N GLY A 358 15.48 22.62 -15.79
CA GLY A 358 16.38 22.32 -16.90
C GLY A 358 17.82 22.01 -16.51
N SER A 359 18.16 22.06 -15.22
CA SER A 359 19.48 21.63 -14.73
C SER A 359 19.70 20.13 -14.98
N GLN A 360 20.93 19.76 -15.31
CA GLN A 360 21.32 18.35 -15.44
C GLN A 360 21.58 17.79 -14.04
N LEU A 361 20.99 16.64 -13.75
CA LEU A 361 21.18 15.93 -12.50
C LEU A 361 22.45 15.09 -12.56
N GLU A 362 23.09 14.88 -11.42
CA GLU A 362 24.30 14.09 -11.30
C GLU A 362 23.99 12.71 -10.67
N ASP A 363 25.03 11.90 -10.45
CA ASP A 363 24.94 10.61 -9.74
C ASP A 363 23.84 9.66 -10.27
N VAL A 364 23.84 9.45 -11.58
CA VAL A 364 22.83 8.62 -12.23
C VAL A 364 23.08 7.14 -11.92
N LYS A 365 22.07 6.48 -11.35
CA LYS A 365 22.13 5.07 -10.93
C LYS A 365 20.81 4.36 -11.13
N ILE A 366 20.86 3.07 -11.49
CA ILE A 366 19.68 2.20 -11.49
C ILE A 366 19.44 1.65 -10.08
N LYS A 367 18.29 1.92 -9.48
CA LYS A 367 17.85 1.32 -8.21
C LYS A 367 16.94 0.13 -8.45
N GLY A 368 17.18 -0.96 -7.73
CA GLY A 368 16.33 -2.15 -7.81
C GLY A 368 15.08 -1.97 -6.96
N VAL A 369 13.91 -2.19 -7.54
CA VAL A 369 12.63 -2.21 -6.83
C VAL A 369 11.96 -3.57 -7.07
N GLN A 370 11.35 -4.16 -6.03
CA GLN A 370 10.53 -5.36 -6.17
C GLN A 370 9.17 -5.15 -5.52
N PHE A 371 8.11 -5.51 -6.23
CA PHE A 371 6.76 -5.64 -5.70
C PHE A 371 6.46 -7.12 -5.51
N ILE A 372 5.96 -7.50 -4.35
CA ILE A 372 5.73 -8.88 -3.96
C ILE A 372 4.29 -9.00 -3.53
N LEU A 373 3.54 -9.84 -4.23
CA LEU A 373 2.16 -10.18 -3.90
C LEU A 373 2.14 -11.64 -3.50
N GLY A 374 1.53 -11.98 -2.37
CA GLY A 374 1.57 -13.35 -1.88
C GLY A 374 0.53 -13.68 -0.83
N GLN A 375 0.43 -14.97 -0.57
CA GLN A 375 -0.33 -15.52 0.54
C GLN A 375 0.60 -15.85 1.69
N GLU A 376 0.19 -15.51 2.89
CA GLU A 376 0.87 -15.82 4.12
C GLU A 376 -0.04 -16.60 5.06
N MET A 377 0.55 -17.42 5.91
CA MET A 377 -0.17 -18.19 6.92
C MET A 377 0.61 -18.16 8.22
N TYR A 378 -0.06 -17.77 9.31
CA TYR A 378 0.41 -17.99 10.67
C TYR A 378 -0.16 -19.30 11.19
N LEU A 379 0.71 -20.19 11.62
CA LEU A 379 0.34 -21.50 12.13
C LEU A 379 -0.12 -21.38 13.58
N ASN A 380 -1.36 -21.78 13.88
CA ASN A 380 -1.96 -21.72 15.22
C ASN A 380 -1.75 -20.33 15.84
N ALA A 381 -2.26 -19.29 15.16
CA ALA A 381 -2.19 -17.92 15.64
C ALA A 381 -2.88 -17.80 17.00
N ASP A 382 -2.15 -17.30 18.00
CA ASP A 382 -2.73 -17.04 19.31
C ASP A 382 -3.70 -15.88 19.26
N ARG A 383 -4.84 -16.08 19.91
CA ARG A 383 -5.95 -15.14 19.99
C ARG A 383 -6.13 -14.61 21.40
N MET A 384 -6.92 -13.56 21.58
CA MET A 384 -7.20 -13.01 22.90
C MET A 384 -8.31 -13.77 23.62
N ILE A 385 -9.37 -14.16 22.89
CA ILE A 385 -10.56 -14.79 23.46
C ILE A 385 -10.76 -16.20 22.89
N GLU A 386 -10.76 -16.33 21.56
CA GLU A 386 -11.06 -17.60 20.90
C GLU A 386 -9.86 -18.58 20.93
N PRO A 387 -10.05 -19.88 20.63
CA PRO A 387 -8.94 -20.83 20.50
C PRO A 387 -7.99 -20.51 19.33
N THR A 388 -6.75 -20.99 19.42
CA THR A 388 -5.75 -20.84 18.34
C THR A 388 -6.26 -21.45 17.03
N GLU A 389 -6.02 -20.77 15.91
CA GLU A 389 -6.41 -21.22 14.57
C GLU A 389 -5.37 -20.78 13.53
N HIS A 390 -5.32 -21.43 12.37
CA HIS A 390 -4.52 -20.92 11.26
C HIS A 390 -5.09 -19.59 10.76
N LEU A 391 -4.22 -18.59 10.65
CA LEU A 391 -4.57 -17.29 10.10
C LEU A 391 -3.97 -17.15 8.71
N HIS A 392 -4.80 -16.95 7.71
CA HIS A 392 -4.38 -16.73 6.32
C HIS A 392 -4.50 -15.26 5.98
N GLN A 393 -3.55 -14.76 5.21
CA GLN A 393 -3.47 -13.36 4.87
C GLN A 393 -3.00 -13.16 3.43
N PHE A 394 -3.60 -12.16 2.79
CA PHE A 394 -3.11 -11.62 1.54
C PHE A 394 -2.10 -10.50 1.82
N ALA A 395 -0.92 -10.54 1.20
CA ALA A 395 0.19 -9.65 1.48
C ALA A 395 0.70 -8.89 0.24
N LEU A 396 1.07 -7.63 0.47
CA LEU A 396 1.83 -6.77 -0.44
C LEU A 396 3.13 -6.33 0.24
N GLN A 397 4.27 -6.57 -0.40
CA GLN A 397 5.57 -6.07 0.05
C GLN A 397 6.31 -5.35 -1.08
N VAL A 398 6.97 -4.25 -0.75
CA VAL A 398 7.85 -3.49 -1.64
C VAL A 398 9.27 -3.52 -1.09
N ASN A 399 10.23 -3.96 -1.90
CA ASN A 399 11.65 -3.91 -1.57
C ASN A 399 12.37 -2.84 -2.40
N ILE A 400 13.16 -2.00 -1.74
CA ILE A 400 14.05 -1.01 -2.37
C ILE A 400 15.49 -1.43 -2.08
N PHE A 401 16.25 -1.75 -3.14
CA PHE A 401 17.63 -2.21 -3.03
C PHE A 401 18.57 -1.02 -2.79
N MET A 402 19.25 -1.07 -1.65
CA MET A 402 20.28 -0.10 -1.27
C MET A 402 21.62 -0.44 -1.93
N ASN A 403 21.88 -1.73 -2.12
CA ASN A 403 22.96 -2.24 -2.94
C ASN A 403 22.52 -3.53 -3.69
N LYS A 404 23.45 -4.30 -4.27
CA LYS A 404 23.08 -5.52 -5.02
C LYS A 404 22.46 -6.63 -4.15
N HIS A 405 22.58 -6.54 -2.83
CA HIS A 405 22.21 -7.58 -1.87
C HIS A 405 21.26 -7.09 -0.78
N LEU A 406 21.53 -5.91 -0.20
CA LEU A 406 20.73 -5.32 0.87
C LEU A 406 19.56 -4.53 0.31
N TYR A 407 18.39 -4.72 0.91
CA TYR A 407 17.18 -3.98 0.60
C TYR A 407 16.47 -3.53 1.87
N LEU A 408 15.79 -2.40 1.77
CA LEU A 408 14.73 -1.99 2.70
C LEU A 408 13.40 -2.56 2.21
N ALA A 409 12.50 -2.87 3.13
CA ALA A 409 11.21 -3.46 2.84
C ALA A 409 10.09 -2.69 3.55
N GLY A 410 8.99 -2.43 2.84
CA GLY A 410 7.68 -2.10 3.41
C GLY A 410 6.72 -3.24 3.11
N HIS A 411 5.97 -3.71 4.09
CA HIS A 411 5.12 -4.90 4.01
C HIS A 411 3.78 -4.61 4.66
N THR A 412 2.71 -5.08 4.05
CA THR A 412 1.38 -5.06 4.65
C THR A 412 0.61 -6.31 4.27
N SER A 413 -0.22 -6.80 5.18
CA SER A 413 -1.09 -7.95 4.92
C SER A 413 -2.39 -7.83 5.69
N PHE A 414 -3.44 -8.43 5.13
CA PHE A 414 -4.81 -8.41 5.64
C PHE A 414 -5.35 -9.83 5.65
N ALA A 415 -6.07 -10.19 6.70
CA ALA A 415 -6.64 -11.52 6.85
C ALA A 415 -7.71 -11.82 5.79
N ASP A 416 -7.67 -13.03 5.25
CA ASP A 416 -8.67 -13.52 4.30
C ASP A 416 -9.35 -14.82 4.77
N PHE A 417 -8.66 -15.70 5.49
CA PHE A 417 -9.27 -16.88 6.11
C PHE A 417 -8.79 -17.10 7.53
N GLY A 418 -9.59 -17.85 8.30
CA GLY A 418 -9.26 -18.23 9.67
C GLY A 418 -9.90 -17.32 10.71
N ASN A 419 -11.18 -16.95 10.52
CA ASN A 419 -12.04 -16.27 11.50
C ASN A 419 -11.37 -15.05 12.19
N ALA A 420 -10.68 -14.22 11.42
CA ALA A 420 -9.96 -13.06 11.93
C ALA A 420 -9.92 -11.93 10.88
N GLY A 421 -10.99 -11.74 10.10
CA GLY A 421 -10.99 -10.83 8.94
C GLY A 421 -10.52 -9.41 9.23
N ALA A 422 -10.80 -8.92 10.44
CA ALA A 422 -10.31 -7.63 10.92
C ALA A 422 -8.79 -7.55 11.22
N TYR A 423 -8.01 -8.63 11.11
CA TYR A 423 -6.56 -8.58 11.32
C TYR A 423 -5.85 -7.93 10.14
N ALA A 424 -5.00 -6.96 10.44
CA ALA A 424 -4.11 -6.33 9.47
C ALA A 424 -2.75 -6.01 10.11
N GLU A 425 -1.72 -5.89 9.27
CA GLU A 425 -0.39 -5.45 9.68
C GLU A 425 0.27 -4.51 8.66
N GLY A 426 1.13 -3.63 9.18
CA GLY A 426 1.97 -2.70 8.43
C GLY A 426 3.36 -2.68 9.04
N LEU A 427 4.33 -3.22 8.30
CA LEU A 427 5.69 -3.51 8.77
C LEU A 427 6.73 -2.85 7.87
N VAL A 428 7.85 -2.49 8.45
CA VAL A 428 9.06 -2.04 7.74
C VAL A 428 10.26 -2.85 8.21
N GLY A 429 11.28 -2.92 7.38
CA GLY A 429 12.51 -3.59 7.79
C GLY A 429 13.55 -3.67 6.70
N ALA A 430 14.45 -4.63 6.85
CA ALA A 430 15.54 -4.83 5.92
C ALA A 430 15.75 -6.32 5.66
N GLY A 431 16.32 -6.62 4.49
CA GLY A 431 16.70 -7.96 4.13
C GLY A 431 17.97 -8.00 3.30
N TYR A 432 18.51 -9.21 3.22
CA TYR A 432 19.68 -9.56 2.44
C TYR A 432 19.32 -10.64 1.44
N ARG A 433 19.69 -10.43 0.17
CA ARG A 433 19.54 -11.40 -0.91
C ARG A 433 20.90 -11.92 -1.36
N SER A 434 21.05 -13.23 -1.38
CA SER A 434 22.28 -13.90 -1.83
C SER A 434 22.50 -13.71 -3.35
N LYS A 435 23.70 -14.06 -3.81
CA LYS A 435 23.92 -14.38 -5.22
C LYS A 435 23.11 -15.62 -5.62
N LYS A 436 22.98 -15.88 -6.92
CA LYS A 436 22.38 -17.13 -7.40
C LYS A 436 23.12 -18.34 -6.82
N LEU A 437 22.36 -19.38 -6.49
CA LEU A 437 22.92 -20.63 -5.99
C LEU A 437 23.53 -21.41 -7.16
N GLY A 438 24.85 -21.25 -7.37
CA GLY A 438 25.57 -21.90 -8.47
C GLY A 438 24.99 -21.55 -9.84
N LYS A 439 24.68 -22.57 -10.65
CA LYS A 439 24.05 -22.42 -11.99
C LYS A 439 22.52 -22.37 -11.95
N THR A 440 21.90 -22.39 -10.77
CA THR A 440 20.44 -22.40 -10.64
C THR A 440 19.84 -21.01 -10.87
N ASN A 441 18.52 -20.98 -11.10
CA ASN A 441 17.74 -19.74 -11.10
C ASN A 441 17.24 -19.33 -9.70
N ALA A 442 17.76 -19.95 -8.64
CA ALA A 442 17.37 -19.66 -7.27
C ALA A 442 18.34 -18.70 -6.57
N SER A 443 17.82 -17.84 -5.71
CA SER A 443 18.59 -17.05 -4.73
C SER A 443 17.93 -17.16 -3.36
N LEU A 444 18.73 -17.21 -2.30
CA LEU A 444 18.25 -17.17 -0.93
C LEU A 444 18.05 -15.72 -0.49
N PHE A 445 17.15 -15.51 0.46
CA PHE A 445 17.05 -14.26 1.18
C PHE A 445 16.76 -14.49 2.66
N GLY A 446 17.11 -13.51 3.47
CA GLY A 446 16.68 -13.39 4.87
C GLY A 446 16.26 -11.95 5.14
N GLN A 447 15.24 -11.74 5.98
CA GLN A 447 14.76 -10.41 6.35
C GLN A 447 14.24 -10.39 7.77
N VAL A 448 14.20 -9.19 8.34
CA VAL A 448 13.52 -8.91 9.61
C VAL A 448 12.63 -7.71 9.38
N LEU A 449 11.33 -7.88 9.63
CA LEU A 449 10.33 -6.83 9.59
C LEU A 449 9.81 -6.54 10.99
N LEU A 450 9.47 -5.29 11.26
CA LEU A 450 8.88 -4.84 12.51
C LEU A 450 7.86 -3.73 12.25
N GLY A 451 6.83 -3.64 13.07
CA GLY A 451 5.81 -2.60 12.90
C GLY A 451 4.53 -2.90 13.66
N ALA A 452 3.43 -2.37 13.15
CA ALA A 452 2.12 -2.41 13.78
C ALA A 452 1.25 -3.54 13.21
N ALA A 453 0.48 -4.19 14.07
CA ALA A 453 -0.51 -5.20 13.71
C ALA A 453 -1.65 -5.29 14.73
N GLY A 454 -2.82 -5.75 14.31
CA GLY A 454 -3.91 -6.06 15.23
C GLY A 454 -5.26 -6.18 14.55
N GLY A 455 -6.29 -6.33 15.38
CA GLY A 455 -7.65 -6.68 14.93
C GLY A 455 -7.87 -8.20 14.82
N GLY A 456 -9.11 -8.59 14.54
CA GLY A 456 -9.47 -10.00 14.27
C GLY A 456 -9.32 -10.97 15.44
N ASP A 457 -9.42 -10.48 16.68
CA ASP A 457 -9.17 -11.26 17.92
C ASP A 457 -7.74 -11.81 18.05
N ILE A 458 -6.80 -11.39 17.20
CA ILE A 458 -5.41 -11.86 17.31
C ILE A 458 -4.72 -11.20 18.50
N GLY A 459 -3.96 -11.99 19.26
CA GLY A 459 -3.30 -11.56 20.49
C GLY A 459 -2.10 -10.64 20.28
N THR A 460 -2.23 -9.52 19.57
CA THR A 460 -1.11 -8.58 19.31
C THR A 460 -0.82 -7.62 20.46
N GLY A 461 -1.68 -7.59 21.49
CA GLY A 461 -1.58 -6.64 22.60
C GLY A 461 -1.79 -5.22 22.10
N GLN A 462 -0.77 -4.36 22.23
CA GLN A 462 -0.82 -2.97 21.75
C GLN A 462 -0.41 -2.81 20.28
N GLY A 463 0.03 -3.90 19.64
CA GLY A 463 0.18 -3.98 18.19
C GLY A 463 1.61 -4.01 17.67
N LEU A 464 2.64 -3.81 18.49
CA LEU A 464 4.03 -3.96 18.03
C LEU A 464 4.37 -5.44 17.79
N ILE A 465 4.72 -5.80 16.56
CA ILE A 465 5.17 -7.16 16.19
C ILE A 465 6.55 -7.15 15.51
N VAL A 466 7.24 -8.29 15.57
CA VAL A 466 8.48 -8.58 14.83
C VAL A 466 8.33 -9.88 14.04
N LYS A 467 8.88 -9.89 12.82
CA LYS A 467 8.69 -10.95 11.84
C LYS A 467 10.01 -11.27 11.10
N PRO A 468 10.93 -12.05 11.71
CA PRO A 468 12.07 -12.61 10.99
C PRO A 468 11.62 -13.70 10.01
N SER A 469 12.20 -13.72 8.82
CA SER A 469 11.96 -14.78 7.83
C SER A 469 13.17 -15.03 6.93
N ALA A 470 13.23 -16.24 6.38
CA ALA A 470 14.20 -16.64 5.37
C ALA A 470 13.53 -17.50 4.31
N GLY A 471 14.05 -17.45 3.08
CA GLY A 471 13.37 -18.06 1.96
C GLY A 471 14.18 -18.13 0.68
N LEU A 472 13.48 -18.51 -0.39
CA LEU A 472 14.02 -18.71 -1.71
C LEU A 472 13.20 -17.96 -2.76
N ASP A 473 13.90 -17.24 -3.62
CA ASP A 473 13.38 -16.63 -4.84
C ASP A 473 13.82 -17.46 -6.05
N TYR A 474 12.86 -18.05 -6.77
CA TYR A 474 13.08 -18.79 -8.01
C TYR A 474 12.73 -17.93 -9.23
N LYS A 475 13.74 -17.54 -10.01
CA LYS A 475 13.58 -16.67 -11.18
C LYS A 475 12.82 -17.38 -12.31
N LEU A 476 11.66 -16.85 -12.70
CA LEU A 476 10.88 -17.31 -13.86
C LEU A 476 11.35 -16.63 -15.14
N ASN A 477 11.50 -15.30 -15.10
CA ASN A 477 12.01 -14.49 -16.20
C ASN A 477 12.76 -13.26 -15.67
N ASN A 478 13.08 -12.27 -16.52
CA ASN A 478 13.87 -11.10 -16.09
C ASN A 478 13.17 -10.18 -15.08
N GLN A 479 11.85 -10.29 -14.92
CA GLN A 479 11.03 -9.46 -14.03
C GLN A 479 10.33 -10.30 -12.96
N LEU A 480 9.90 -11.52 -13.30
CA LEU A 480 9.11 -12.38 -12.43
C LEU A 480 9.94 -13.45 -11.73
N SER A 481 9.69 -13.64 -10.44
CA SER A 481 10.20 -14.76 -9.65
C SER A 481 9.12 -15.29 -8.71
N LEU A 482 9.12 -16.59 -8.44
CA LEU A 482 8.34 -17.16 -7.32
C LEU A 482 9.13 -16.98 -6.03
N ARG A 483 8.45 -16.60 -4.96
CA ARG A 483 9.03 -16.45 -3.62
C ARG A 483 8.36 -17.42 -2.66
N THR A 484 9.17 -18.09 -1.86
CA THR A 484 8.72 -18.90 -0.73
C THR A 484 9.49 -18.48 0.51
N ALA A 485 8.84 -18.43 1.66
CA ALA A 485 9.50 -18.09 2.91
C ALA A 485 8.97 -18.91 4.09
N PHE A 486 9.85 -19.15 5.05
CA PHE A 486 9.53 -19.62 6.39
C PHE A 486 9.97 -18.54 7.37
N GLY A 487 9.18 -18.31 8.40
CA GLY A 487 9.45 -17.28 9.37
C GLY A 487 8.75 -17.52 10.69
N TYR A 488 8.76 -16.47 11.50
CA TYR A 488 8.09 -16.46 12.79
C TYR A 488 7.52 -15.07 13.00
N VAL A 489 6.33 -14.97 13.59
CA VAL A 489 5.75 -13.70 14.04
C VAL A 489 5.68 -13.72 15.57
N LYS A 490 6.04 -12.59 16.18
CA LYS A 490 5.93 -12.42 17.64
C LYS A 490 5.45 -11.02 17.99
N ALA A 491 4.41 -10.94 18.81
CA ALA A 491 3.96 -9.69 19.40
C ALA A 491 4.75 -9.33 20.66
N ARG A 492 4.93 -8.03 20.87
CA ARG A 492 5.47 -7.48 22.13
C ARG A 492 4.31 -7.13 23.05
N GLY A 493 4.22 -7.84 24.18
CA GLY A 493 3.16 -7.61 25.17
C GLY A 493 1.80 -8.20 24.77
N GLY A 494 1.76 -9.04 23.73
CA GLY A 494 0.60 -9.84 23.33
C GLY A 494 0.92 -11.34 23.38
N LEU A 495 -0.08 -12.17 23.11
CA LEU A 495 0.01 -13.63 23.08
C LEU A 495 0.57 -14.18 21.76
N LEU A 496 0.41 -13.46 20.64
CA LEU A 496 0.78 -13.92 19.30
C LEU A 496 2.25 -14.35 19.22
N SER A 497 2.47 -15.65 19.00
CA SER A 497 3.81 -16.22 18.85
C SER A 497 3.77 -17.46 17.95
N SER A 498 3.82 -17.26 16.63
CA SER A 498 3.48 -18.31 15.66
C SER A 498 4.52 -18.47 14.55
N PRO A 499 4.83 -19.71 14.10
CA PRO A 499 5.52 -19.93 12.84
C PRO A 499 4.72 -19.39 11.66
N SER A 500 5.41 -18.88 10.65
CA SER A 500 4.78 -18.34 9.44
C SER A 500 5.33 -18.99 8.18
N ILE A 501 4.46 -19.18 7.18
CA ILE A 501 4.83 -19.64 5.84
C ILE A 501 4.26 -18.67 4.82
N SER A 502 5.01 -18.34 3.77
CA SER A 502 4.49 -17.53 2.67
C SER A 502 4.88 -18.04 1.29
N LEU A 503 4.00 -17.78 0.33
CA LEU A 503 4.17 -18.04 -1.09
C LEU A 503 3.74 -16.80 -1.87
N GLY A 504 4.56 -16.32 -2.80
CA GLY A 504 4.24 -15.13 -3.58
C GLY A 504 4.93 -15.04 -4.92
N ILE A 505 4.60 -13.97 -5.65
CA ILE A 505 5.17 -13.60 -6.93
C ILE A 505 5.86 -12.25 -6.77
N ASN A 506 7.13 -12.20 -7.15
CA ASN A 506 7.93 -10.98 -7.17
C ASN A 506 7.94 -10.39 -8.58
N TYR A 507 7.57 -9.13 -8.73
CA TYR A 507 7.76 -8.31 -9.93
C TYR A 507 8.91 -7.31 -9.69
N SER A 508 10.01 -7.48 -10.42
CA SER A 508 11.30 -6.82 -10.17
C SER A 508 11.68 -5.86 -11.31
N LEU A 509 12.03 -4.62 -10.95
CA LEU A 509 12.30 -3.52 -11.88
C LEU A 509 13.58 -2.77 -11.50
N GLY A 510 14.29 -2.25 -12.49
CA GLY A 510 15.34 -1.24 -12.30
C GLY A 510 14.78 0.15 -12.58
N ILE A 511 14.83 1.06 -11.62
CA ILE A 511 14.39 2.44 -11.79
C ILE A 511 15.61 3.35 -11.91
N LEU A 512 15.71 4.13 -12.98
CA LEU A 512 16.74 5.16 -13.09
C LEU A 512 16.50 6.22 -12.03
N THR A 513 17.52 6.53 -11.26
CA THR A 513 17.54 7.60 -10.26
C THR A 513 18.72 8.51 -10.51
N ALA A 514 18.55 9.79 -10.20
CA ALA A 514 19.59 10.81 -10.28
C ALA A 514 19.41 11.80 -9.10
N LYS A 515 20.44 12.58 -8.81
CA LYS A 515 20.45 13.53 -7.69
C LYS A 515 20.88 14.91 -8.14
#